data_AF-A0AAF0J7C8-F1
#
_entry.id   AF-A0AAF0J7C8-F1
#
_cell.length_a   1.000
_cell.length_b   1.000
_cell.length_c   1.000
_cell.angle_alpha   90.00
_cell.angle_beta   90.00
_cell.angle_gamma   90.00
#
_symmetry.space_group_name_H-M   'P 1'
#
loop_
_entity.id
_entity.type
_entity.pdbx_description
1 polymer ?
#
loop_
_entity_poly.entity_id
_entity_poly.type
_entity_poly.pdbx_seq_one_letter_code
_entity_poly.pdbx_strand_id
1 'polypeptide(L)'
;MAPLKPKRTEAQTFAELCAQIDIDLRRLSVDLPDGASAQVKRILLVWARLNRETGYRQGMHELAALIWRVCSGERGDAPREDADDASTYLPDARPQDAQRPAAGASDDPLNTPPTTVEADAFALFGALMRRMDTWFGRDRSNSASLLKAALHRVDPALSEHLAQERIEWQPVVMRWHRVLYMYEFSFSDAVRLWDDLFHADPTLQLVHFVSAAMVLRLRERLLTADFGRAALLLYRYSEFTESDGRQSSLGLVDQAVRLRDSPDQETGAAVVAENAAMFGPLPVPREPVPRVNASAALRGLTDAGVQRLSEIMRRFTGGDEGTEWSPFAEEMLNYHAARRARNRS
;
A
#
# COMPACT_ATOMS: atom_id res chain seq x y z
N MET A 1 -27.88 0.36 -40.31
CA MET A 1 -27.36 0.04 -38.96
C MET A 1 -26.34 -1.06 -39.11
N ALA A 2 -25.04 -0.75 -38.96
CA ALA A 2 -24.00 -1.77 -38.93
C ALA A 2 -24.01 -2.47 -37.55
N PRO A 3 -23.83 -3.80 -37.47
CA PRO A 3 -23.81 -4.49 -36.18
C PRO A 3 -22.53 -4.12 -35.43
N LEU A 4 -22.68 -3.65 -34.19
CA LEU A 4 -21.61 -3.49 -33.23
C LEU A 4 -20.93 -4.85 -33.02
N LYS A 5 -19.71 -5.01 -33.54
CA LYS A 5 -18.88 -6.17 -33.21
C LYS A 5 -18.58 -6.13 -31.70
N PRO A 6 -18.79 -7.22 -30.94
CA PRO A 6 -18.31 -7.28 -29.57
C PRO A 6 -16.78 -7.19 -29.58
N LYS A 7 -16.21 -6.22 -28.84
CA LYS A 7 -14.77 -6.17 -28.58
C LYS A 7 -14.41 -7.41 -27.75
N ARG A 8 -13.97 -8.46 -28.43
CA ARG A 8 -13.42 -9.69 -27.84
C ARG A 8 -12.17 -9.28 -27.05
N THR A 9 -12.24 -9.21 -25.73
CA THR A 9 -11.05 -9.07 -24.89
C THR A 9 -10.28 -10.38 -25.03
N GLU A 10 -9.13 -10.38 -25.71
CA GLU A 10 -8.29 -11.57 -25.80
C GLU A 10 -7.91 -12.02 -24.39
N ALA A 11 -8.25 -13.26 -24.06
CA ALA A 11 -7.89 -13.83 -22.77
C ALA A 11 -6.36 -14.04 -22.74
N GLN A 12 -5.68 -13.45 -21.76
CA GLN A 12 -4.25 -13.64 -21.55
C GLN A 12 -3.90 -15.13 -21.55
N THR A 13 -2.89 -15.52 -22.33
CA THR A 13 -2.47 -16.92 -22.38
C THR A 13 -1.82 -17.34 -21.05
N PHE A 14 -1.86 -18.63 -20.74
CA PHE A 14 -1.21 -19.13 -19.52
C PHE A 14 0.31 -18.85 -19.52
N ALA A 15 0.95 -18.93 -20.68
CA ALA A 15 2.36 -18.62 -20.85
C ALA A 15 2.66 -17.13 -20.57
N GLU A 16 1.83 -16.21 -21.07
CA GLU A 16 1.93 -14.78 -20.79
C GLU A 16 1.74 -14.47 -19.30
N LEU A 17 0.77 -15.13 -18.64
CA LEU A 17 0.53 -14.97 -17.21
C LEU A 17 1.75 -15.42 -16.39
N CYS A 18 2.30 -16.59 -16.69
CA CYS A 18 3.52 -17.09 -16.04
C CYS A 18 4.70 -16.13 -16.24
N ALA A 19 4.94 -15.69 -17.48
CA ALA A 19 6.02 -14.79 -17.80
C ALA A 19 5.90 -13.44 -17.07
N GLN A 20 4.68 -12.89 -16.98
CA GLN A 20 4.42 -11.66 -16.26
C GLN A 20 4.72 -11.81 -14.76
N ILE A 21 4.24 -12.89 -14.13
CA ILE A 21 4.51 -13.16 -12.71
C ILE A 21 6.02 -13.35 -12.48
N ASP A 22 6.73 -14.04 -13.37
CA ASP A 22 8.18 -14.24 -13.27
C ASP A 22 8.99 -12.95 -13.39
N ILE A 23 8.51 -11.98 -14.17
CA ILE A 23 9.14 -10.65 -14.27
C ILE A 23 8.95 -9.89 -12.97
N ASP A 24 7.74 -9.94 -12.41
CA ASP A 24 7.38 -9.22 -11.21
C ASP A 24 8.04 -9.80 -9.95
N LEU A 25 8.12 -11.13 -9.83
CA LEU A 25 8.83 -11.80 -8.72
C LEU A 25 10.33 -11.49 -8.70
N ARG A 26 10.94 -11.20 -9.85
CA ARG A 26 12.35 -10.75 -9.94
C ARG A 26 12.56 -9.32 -9.44
N ARG A 27 11.49 -8.57 -9.17
CA ARG A 27 11.50 -7.16 -8.77
C ARG A 27 10.88 -6.94 -7.39
N LEU A 28 10.68 -8.01 -6.62
CA LEU A 28 10.14 -7.93 -5.27
C LEU A 28 10.92 -6.94 -4.42
N SER A 29 10.20 -6.19 -3.60
CA SER A 29 10.79 -5.30 -2.60
C SER A 29 11.41 -6.05 -1.41
N VAL A 30 11.01 -7.31 -1.22
CA VAL A 30 11.41 -8.17 -0.11
C VAL A 30 12.24 -9.34 -0.61
N ASP A 31 13.38 -9.57 0.03
CA ASP A 31 14.17 -10.77 -0.18
C ASP A 31 13.43 -12.00 0.34
N LEU A 32 13.26 -12.99 -0.53
CA LEU A 32 12.65 -14.27 -0.21
C LEU A 32 13.73 -15.36 -0.18
N PRO A 33 13.65 -16.32 0.77
CA PRO A 33 14.60 -17.43 0.82
C PRO A 33 14.43 -18.37 -0.40
N ASP A 34 15.43 -19.20 -0.63
CA ASP A 34 15.45 -20.14 -1.76
C ASP A 34 14.17 -21.00 -1.79
N GLY A 35 13.56 -21.10 -2.97
CA GLY A 35 12.31 -21.85 -3.19
C GLY A 35 11.02 -21.14 -2.75
N ALA A 36 11.08 -20.04 -2.01
CA ALA A 36 9.89 -19.28 -1.63
C ALA A 36 9.24 -18.56 -2.82
N SER A 37 10.02 -17.99 -3.75
CA SER A 37 9.50 -17.38 -4.97
C SER A 37 8.67 -18.35 -5.82
N ALA A 38 9.02 -19.64 -5.83
CA ALA A 38 8.23 -20.67 -6.51
C ALA A 38 6.88 -20.93 -5.83
N GLN A 39 6.83 -20.90 -4.49
CA GLN A 39 5.58 -20.98 -3.71
C GLN A 39 4.68 -19.77 -3.98
N VAL A 40 5.24 -18.55 -3.91
CA VAL A 40 4.49 -17.31 -4.20
C VAL A 40 3.96 -17.31 -5.65
N LYS A 41 4.76 -17.78 -6.61
CA LYS A 41 4.32 -17.97 -8.01
C LYS A 41 3.09 -18.88 -8.10
N ARG A 42 3.11 -20.05 -7.44
CA ARG A 42 1.97 -20.97 -7.43
C ARG A 42 0.73 -20.34 -6.82
N ILE A 43 0.85 -19.66 -5.68
CA ILE A 43 -0.24 -18.92 -5.04
C ILE A 43 -0.90 -17.96 -6.03
N LEU A 44 -0.10 -17.13 -6.70
CA LEU A 44 -0.58 -16.13 -7.66
C LEU A 44 -1.23 -16.78 -8.89
N LEU A 45 -0.64 -17.84 -9.43
CA LEU A 45 -1.17 -18.56 -10.59
C LEU A 45 -2.52 -19.21 -10.28
N VAL A 46 -2.62 -19.93 -9.16
CA VAL A 46 -3.87 -20.57 -8.74
C VAL A 46 -4.94 -19.51 -8.51
N TRP A 47 -4.61 -18.44 -7.77
CA TRP A 47 -5.57 -17.37 -7.48
C TRP A 47 -6.07 -16.70 -8.76
N ALA A 48 -5.17 -16.34 -9.69
CA ALA A 48 -5.54 -15.67 -10.94
C ALA A 48 -6.41 -16.55 -11.84
N ARG A 49 -6.22 -17.88 -11.80
CA ARG A 49 -7.02 -18.84 -12.57
C ARG A 49 -8.42 -19.05 -11.99
N LEU A 50 -8.55 -18.96 -10.66
CA LEU A 50 -9.83 -19.01 -9.96
C LEU A 50 -10.62 -17.69 -10.08
N ASN A 51 -9.94 -16.55 -10.18
CA ASN A 51 -10.54 -15.22 -10.20
C ASN A 51 -10.33 -14.54 -11.56
N ARG A 52 -10.89 -15.12 -12.64
CA ARG A 52 -10.62 -14.68 -14.03
C ARG A 52 -11.08 -13.26 -14.37
N GLU A 53 -12.06 -12.73 -13.64
CA GLU A 53 -12.57 -11.37 -13.88
C GLU A 53 -11.53 -10.30 -13.53
N THR A 54 -10.89 -10.47 -12.37
CA THR A 54 -9.81 -9.58 -11.90
C THR A 54 -8.48 -9.98 -12.53
N GLY A 55 -8.18 -11.28 -12.54
CA GLY A 55 -6.91 -11.86 -13.01
C GLY A 55 -5.71 -11.40 -12.19
N TYR A 56 -4.52 -11.86 -12.56
CA TYR A 56 -3.29 -11.34 -11.96
C TYR A 56 -3.06 -9.89 -12.37
N ARG A 57 -2.65 -9.07 -11.40
CA ARG A 57 -2.23 -7.69 -11.63
C ARG A 57 -0.96 -7.40 -10.86
N GLN A 58 -0.11 -6.55 -11.44
CA GLN A 58 1.11 -6.08 -10.77
C GLN A 58 0.78 -5.58 -9.34
N GLY A 59 1.68 -5.71 -8.39
CA GLY A 59 1.44 -5.42 -6.96
C GLY A 59 0.86 -6.59 -6.18
N MET A 60 0.10 -7.51 -6.81
CA MET A 60 -0.37 -8.72 -6.11
C MET A 60 0.79 -9.61 -5.63
N HIS A 61 1.91 -9.61 -6.36
CA HIS A 61 3.12 -10.35 -5.97
C HIS A 61 3.74 -9.85 -4.67
N GLU A 62 3.71 -8.54 -4.41
CA GLU A 62 4.19 -7.96 -3.15
C GLU A 62 3.30 -8.43 -2.00
N LEU A 63 1.97 -8.30 -2.15
CA LEU A 63 1.00 -8.73 -1.16
C LEU A 63 1.15 -10.23 -0.84
N ALA A 64 1.27 -11.06 -1.86
CA ALA A 64 1.46 -12.50 -1.69
C ALA A 64 2.79 -12.85 -1.03
N ALA A 65 3.88 -12.15 -1.38
CA ALA A 65 5.19 -12.33 -0.76
C ALA A 65 5.20 -11.92 0.72
N LEU A 66 4.56 -10.79 1.08
CA LEU A 66 4.44 -10.35 2.48
C LEU A 66 3.68 -11.40 3.31
N ILE A 67 2.51 -11.83 2.83
CA ILE A 67 1.67 -12.82 3.51
C ILE A 67 2.43 -14.14 3.66
N TRP A 68 3.11 -14.60 2.60
CA TRP A 68 3.94 -15.81 2.68
C TRP A 68 5.04 -15.67 3.74
N ARG A 69 5.70 -14.50 3.79
CA ARG A 69 6.77 -14.24 4.77
C ARG A 69 6.23 -14.26 6.20
N VAL A 70 5.08 -13.65 6.47
CA VAL A 70 4.41 -13.72 7.78
C VAL A 70 4.10 -15.17 8.15
N CYS A 71 3.45 -15.93 7.25
CA CYS A 71 3.13 -17.34 7.49
C CYS A 71 4.38 -18.21 7.72
N SER A 72 5.50 -17.87 7.08
CA SER A 72 6.77 -18.59 7.23
C SER A 72 7.47 -18.26 8.56
N GLY A 73 7.43 -17.00 9.00
CA GLY A 73 8.04 -16.53 10.25
C GLY A 73 7.33 -17.03 11.50
N GLU A 74 6.00 -17.22 11.43
CA GLU A 74 5.24 -17.90 12.50
C GLU A 74 5.66 -19.37 12.69
N ARG A 75 6.38 -19.96 11.72
CA ARG A 75 6.76 -21.37 11.69
C ARG A 75 8.24 -21.64 11.95
N GLY A 76 9.14 -20.65 11.87
CA GLY A 76 10.57 -20.85 12.13
C GLY A 76 11.42 -19.56 12.09
N ASP A 77 12.29 -19.44 13.10
CA ASP A 77 13.37 -18.45 13.29
C ASP A 77 12.99 -16.97 13.45
N ALA A 78 12.45 -16.62 14.61
CA ALA A 78 12.85 -15.34 15.22
C ALA A 78 14.28 -15.51 15.75
N PRO A 79 15.28 -14.71 15.33
CA PRO A 79 16.41 -14.45 16.19
C PRO A 79 15.82 -13.84 17.47
N ARG A 80 15.98 -14.53 18.59
CA ARG A 80 15.85 -13.89 19.90
C ARG A 80 16.99 -12.87 19.96
N GLU A 81 16.75 -11.66 19.47
CA GLU A 81 17.48 -10.50 19.98
C GLU A 81 17.08 -10.40 21.46
N ASP A 82 18.08 -10.55 22.33
CA ASP A 82 18.04 -10.45 23.78
C ASP A 82 17.56 -11.68 24.57
N ALA A 83 18.47 -12.61 24.80
CA ALA A 83 18.45 -13.46 26.00
C ALA A 83 19.89 -13.73 26.46
N ASP A 84 20.53 -12.69 26.98
CA ASP A 84 21.67 -12.86 27.87
C ASP A 84 21.18 -13.52 29.18
N ASP A 85 21.78 -14.68 29.45
CA ASP A 85 22.08 -15.23 30.77
C ASP A 85 20.91 -15.63 31.70
N ALA A 86 20.58 -16.94 31.69
CA ALA A 86 20.60 -17.74 32.92
C ALA A 86 20.38 -19.22 32.62
N SER A 87 21.44 -19.99 32.85
CA SER A 87 21.50 -21.43 33.02
C SER A 87 20.31 -22.04 33.77
N THR A 88 19.69 -23.08 33.21
CA THR A 88 19.36 -24.29 33.97
C THR A 88 19.43 -25.51 33.05
N TYR A 89 20.50 -26.26 33.26
CA TYR A 89 20.71 -27.64 32.83
C TYR A 89 19.53 -28.54 33.19
N LEU A 90 19.10 -29.41 32.27
CA LEU A 90 18.68 -30.79 32.57
C LEU A 90 18.73 -31.61 31.26
N PRO A 91 19.52 -32.69 31.19
CA PRO A 91 19.56 -33.59 30.04
C PRO A 91 18.66 -34.80 30.28
N ASP A 92 17.87 -35.22 29.29
CA ASP A 92 17.84 -36.65 28.97
C ASP A 92 17.34 -36.94 27.56
N ALA A 93 17.98 -37.91 26.95
CA ALA A 93 17.89 -38.26 25.54
C ALA A 93 16.72 -39.21 25.23
N ARG A 94 16.28 -39.21 23.97
CA ARG A 94 16.33 -40.43 23.14
C ARG A 94 16.20 -40.13 21.63
N PRO A 95 17.03 -40.75 20.78
CA PRO A 95 16.99 -40.62 19.32
C PRO A 95 16.18 -41.74 18.67
N GLN A 96 15.56 -41.47 17.51
CA GLN A 96 15.71 -42.24 16.25
C GLN A 96 14.54 -42.05 15.28
N ASP A 97 14.93 -41.76 14.04
CA ASP A 97 14.38 -42.27 12.77
C ASP A 97 13.02 -41.79 12.27
N ALA A 98 13.06 -40.83 11.35
CA ALA A 98 12.24 -40.88 10.15
C ALA A 98 13.05 -40.34 8.95
N GLN A 99 13.51 -41.28 8.12
CA GLN A 99 14.15 -41.10 6.82
C GLN A 99 13.60 -39.89 6.03
N ARG A 100 14.52 -39.00 5.61
CA ARG A 100 14.35 -38.19 4.40
C ARG A 100 14.38 -39.12 3.18
N PRO A 101 13.36 -39.14 2.30
CA PRO A 101 13.55 -39.68 0.97
C PRO A 101 14.40 -38.68 0.16
N ALA A 102 15.43 -39.23 -0.48
CA ALA A 102 16.37 -38.53 -1.33
C ALA A 102 15.70 -37.98 -2.61
N ALA A 103 16.30 -36.89 -3.09
CA ALA A 103 15.95 -36.14 -4.28
C ALA A 103 15.77 -37.01 -5.53
N GLY A 104 14.64 -36.79 -6.18
CA GLY A 104 14.27 -37.36 -7.47
C GLY A 104 12.94 -36.76 -7.94
N ALA A 105 12.76 -35.46 -7.77
CA ALA A 105 11.61 -34.74 -8.27
C ALA A 105 12.04 -33.98 -9.51
N SER A 106 11.33 -34.17 -10.61
CA SER A 106 11.28 -33.16 -11.66
C SER A 106 11.04 -31.80 -10.98
N ASP A 107 11.95 -30.84 -11.17
CA ASP A 107 11.78 -29.44 -10.73
C ASP A 107 10.70 -28.76 -11.59
N ASP A 108 9.52 -29.37 -11.68
CA ASP A 108 8.32 -28.66 -12.07
C ASP A 108 7.77 -28.00 -10.81
N PRO A 109 7.97 -26.68 -10.65
CA PRO A 109 7.47 -25.94 -9.50
C PRO A 109 5.94 -25.95 -9.44
N LEU A 110 5.20 -26.61 -10.33
CA LEU A 110 3.75 -26.80 -10.21
C LEU A 110 3.34 -28.14 -9.59
N ASN A 111 4.26 -29.10 -9.40
CA ASN A 111 3.93 -30.48 -8.98
C ASN A 111 4.42 -30.89 -7.58
N THR A 112 4.95 -29.95 -6.79
CA THR A 112 5.28 -30.17 -5.37
C THR A 112 4.00 -30.03 -4.52
N PRO A 113 3.68 -30.95 -3.60
CA PRO A 113 2.54 -30.77 -2.70
C PRO A 113 2.71 -29.48 -1.91
N PRO A 114 1.65 -28.64 -1.78
CA PRO A 114 1.76 -27.37 -1.08
C PRO A 114 2.20 -27.63 0.36
N THR A 115 3.24 -26.93 0.79
CA THR A 115 3.56 -26.90 2.22
C THR A 115 2.39 -26.27 2.95
N THR A 116 2.27 -26.52 4.24
CA THR A 116 1.26 -25.86 5.07
C THR A 116 1.40 -24.34 5.01
N VAL A 117 2.62 -23.78 4.92
CA VAL A 117 2.86 -22.33 4.74
C VAL A 117 2.26 -21.81 3.44
N GLU A 118 2.46 -22.53 2.32
CA GLU A 118 1.91 -22.13 1.02
C GLU A 118 0.37 -22.13 1.03
N ALA A 119 -0.24 -23.15 1.65
CA ALA A 119 -1.69 -23.27 1.77
C ALA A 119 -2.28 -22.16 2.66
N ASP A 120 -1.67 -21.89 3.81
CA ASP A 120 -2.07 -20.82 4.73
C ASP A 120 -1.96 -19.45 4.04
N ALA A 121 -0.83 -19.20 3.37
CA ALA A 121 -0.60 -17.97 2.62
C ALA A 121 -1.60 -17.79 1.47
N PHE A 122 -1.94 -18.87 0.74
CA PHE A 122 -2.96 -18.83 -0.29
C PHE A 122 -4.34 -18.44 0.28
N ALA A 123 -4.73 -19.03 1.42
CA ALA A 123 -6.00 -18.74 2.05
C ALA A 123 -6.10 -17.27 2.52
N LEU A 124 -5.05 -16.77 3.17
CA LEU A 124 -4.96 -15.37 3.62
C LEU A 124 -4.90 -14.39 2.46
N PHE A 125 -4.10 -14.67 1.43
CA PHE A 125 -4.07 -13.87 0.20
C PHE A 125 -5.44 -13.81 -0.45
N GLY A 126 -6.12 -14.96 -0.60
CA GLY A 126 -7.49 -15.00 -1.11
C GLY A 126 -8.48 -14.18 -0.28
N ALA A 127 -8.35 -14.19 1.05
CA ALA A 127 -9.19 -13.39 1.95
C ALA A 127 -8.92 -11.88 1.81
N LEU A 128 -7.67 -11.48 1.65
CA LEU A 128 -7.31 -10.09 1.39
C LEU A 128 -7.84 -9.63 0.03
N MET A 129 -7.62 -10.42 -1.02
CA MET A 129 -8.00 -10.04 -2.38
C MET A 129 -9.51 -9.86 -2.56
N ARG A 130 -10.35 -10.60 -1.83
CA ARG A 130 -11.82 -10.37 -1.82
C ARG A 130 -12.19 -8.97 -1.33
N ARG A 131 -11.41 -8.41 -0.41
CA ARG A 131 -11.61 -7.04 0.11
C ARG A 131 -11.00 -6.01 -0.81
N MET A 132 -9.92 -6.36 -1.49
CA MET A 132 -9.18 -5.45 -2.37
C MET A 132 -9.74 -5.33 -3.79
N ASP A 133 -10.89 -5.94 -4.09
CA ASP A 133 -11.43 -6.00 -5.46
C ASP A 133 -11.61 -4.62 -6.10
N THR A 134 -12.04 -3.61 -5.35
CA THR A 134 -12.21 -2.23 -5.87
C THR A 134 -10.91 -1.52 -6.27
N TRP A 135 -9.75 -2.01 -5.85
CA TRP A 135 -8.44 -1.44 -6.23
C TRP A 135 -7.79 -2.17 -7.40
N PHE A 136 -8.23 -3.40 -7.67
CA PHE A 136 -7.74 -4.23 -8.77
C PHE A 136 -8.77 -4.42 -9.88
N GLY A 137 -10.03 -4.07 -9.63
CA GLY A 137 -11.14 -4.17 -10.57
C GLY A 137 -11.03 -3.15 -11.72
N ARG A 138 -12.07 -3.14 -12.57
CA ARG A 138 -12.19 -2.17 -13.66
C ARG A 138 -12.68 -0.81 -13.17
N ASP A 139 -13.53 -0.83 -12.16
CA ASP A 139 -14.02 0.37 -11.49
C ASP A 139 -12.93 0.87 -10.54
N ARG A 140 -12.41 2.07 -10.80
CA ARG A 140 -11.41 2.67 -9.93
C ARG A 140 -12.05 2.97 -8.58
N SER A 141 -11.43 2.52 -7.48
CA SER A 141 -11.88 2.89 -6.14
C SER A 141 -12.07 4.41 -6.03
N ASN A 142 -13.12 4.87 -5.33
CA ASN A 142 -13.33 6.29 -5.02
C ASN A 142 -12.30 6.86 -4.02
N SER A 143 -11.18 6.14 -3.80
CA SER A 143 -10.13 6.48 -2.84
C SER A 143 -9.60 7.89 -2.99
N ALA A 144 -9.34 8.34 -4.22
CA ALA A 144 -8.80 9.67 -4.48
C ALA A 144 -9.80 10.77 -4.08
N SER A 145 -11.07 10.60 -4.45
CA SER A 145 -12.14 11.55 -4.10
C SER A 145 -12.41 11.56 -2.60
N LEU A 146 -12.40 10.40 -1.94
CA LEU A 146 -12.58 10.28 -0.49
C LEU A 146 -11.41 10.91 0.27
N LEU A 147 -10.17 10.72 -0.17
CA LEU A 147 -8.99 11.38 0.40
C LEU A 147 -9.09 12.90 0.26
N LYS A 148 -9.40 13.41 -0.94
CA LYS A 148 -9.59 14.84 -1.18
C LYS A 148 -10.67 15.42 -0.27
N ALA A 149 -11.81 14.74 -0.16
CA ALA A 149 -12.93 15.22 0.64
C ALA A 149 -12.63 15.16 2.16
N ALA A 150 -11.90 14.14 2.62
CA ALA A 150 -11.40 14.09 3.99
C ALA A 150 -10.46 15.28 4.27
N LEU A 151 -9.46 15.50 3.42
CA LEU A 151 -8.51 16.61 3.55
C LEU A 151 -9.21 17.98 3.55
N HIS A 152 -10.17 18.18 2.66
CA HIS A 152 -10.94 19.42 2.59
C HIS A 152 -11.67 19.73 3.91
N ARG A 153 -12.19 18.71 4.59
CA ARG A 153 -12.91 18.90 5.87
C ARG A 153 -11.98 19.11 7.06
N VAL A 154 -10.86 18.39 7.11
CA VAL A 154 -9.95 18.37 8.27
C VAL A 154 -8.85 19.43 8.19
N ASP A 155 -8.49 19.87 6.99
CA ASP A 155 -7.50 20.93 6.77
C ASP A 155 -7.75 21.65 5.42
N PRO A 156 -8.72 22.59 5.37
CA PRO A 156 -9.06 23.32 4.15
C PRO A 156 -7.86 24.05 3.54
N ALA A 157 -6.98 24.63 4.37
CA ALA A 157 -5.82 25.37 3.90
C ALA A 157 -4.84 24.47 3.12
N LEU A 158 -4.54 23.29 3.66
CA LEU A 158 -3.72 22.30 2.95
C LEU A 158 -4.43 21.78 1.69
N SER A 159 -5.73 21.49 1.78
CA SER A 159 -6.52 21.00 0.65
C SER A 159 -6.57 22.00 -0.51
N GLU A 160 -6.78 23.28 -0.21
CA GLU A 160 -6.81 24.36 -1.21
C GLU A 160 -5.44 24.56 -1.86
N HIS A 161 -4.36 24.53 -1.06
CA HIS A 161 -3.01 24.61 -1.59
C HIS A 161 -2.69 23.46 -2.56
N LEU A 162 -2.97 22.21 -2.17
CA LEU A 162 -2.72 21.04 -3.03
C LEU A 162 -3.62 21.03 -4.29
N ALA A 163 -4.81 21.65 -4.22
CA ALA A 163 -5.65 21.87 -5.39
C ALA A 163 -5.08 22.96 -6.32
N GLN A 164 -4.56 24.06 -5.77
CA GLN A 164 -3.89 25.12 -6.53
C GLN A 164 -2.63 24.60 -7.25
N GLU A 165 -1.86 23.75 -6.56
CA GLU A 165 -0.70 23.06 -7.14
C GLU A 165 -1.10 21.92 -8.09
N ARG A 166 -2.40 21.66 -8.31
CA ARG A 166 -2.92 20.65 -9.25
C ARG A 166 -2.39 19.25 -9.01
N ILE A 167 -2.29 18.84 -7.74
CA ILE A 167 -1.86 17.50 -7.38
C ILE A 167 -2.89 16.46 -7.85
N GLU A 168 -2.43 15.55 -8.69
CA GLU A 168 -3.21 14.39 -9.11
C GLU A 168 -3.12 13.30 -8.04
N TRP A 169 -4.23 13.02 -7.38
CA TRP A 169 -4.27 12.05 -6.29
C TRP A 169 -4.35 10.61 -6.77
N GLN A 170 -4.86 10.36 -7.98
CA GLN A 170 -5.05 9.00 -8.48
C GLN A 170 -3.72 8.21 -8.53
N PRO A 171 -2.62 8.74 -9.08
CA PRO A 171 -1.35 8.00 -9.10
C PRO A 171 -0.79 7.78 -7.68
N VAL A 172 -0.99 8.72 -6.76
CA VAL A 172 -0.57 8.60 -5.34
C VAL A 172 -1.32 7.44 -4.67
N VAL A 173 -2.66 7.47 -4.69
CA VAL A 173 -3.47 6.45 -4.01
C VAL A 173 -3.37 5.08 -4.69
N MET A 174 -3.14 5.02 -6.01
CA MET A 174 -2.89 3.75 -6.69
C MET A 174 -1.59 3.10 -6.25
N ARG A 175 -0.55 3.89 -5.98
CA ARG A 175 0.71 3.38 -5.43
C ARG A 175 0.51 2.91 -3.99
N TRP A 176 -0.11 3.74 -3.16
CA TRP A 176 -0.28 3.45 -1.74
C TRP A 176 -1.26 2.30 -1.48
N HIS A 177 -2.48 2.37 -2.02
CA HIS A 177 -3.56 1.45 -1.63
C HIS A 177 -3.42 0.07 -2.28
N ARG A 178 -2.85 -0.02 -3.49
CA ARG A 178 -2.74 -1.28 -4.25
C ARG A 178 -1.86 -2.32 -3.57
N VAL A 179 -0.88 -1.87 -2.78
CA VAL A 179 -0.01 -2.72 -1.97
C VAL A 179 -0.11 -2.40 -0.48
N LEU A 180 -1.21 -1.76 -0.04
CA LEU A 180 -1.46 -1.35 1.34
C LEU A 180 -0.21 -0.77 2.04
N TYR A 181 0.37 0.24 1.40
CA TYR A 181 1.51 1.05 1.88
C TYR A 181 2.85 0.33 2.04
N MET A 182 3.00 -0.91 1.56
CA MET A 182 4.26 -1.65 1.65
C MET A 182 5.48 -0.94 1.06
N TYR A 183 5.30 0.00 0.12
CA TYR A 183 6.40 0.77 -0.45
C TYR A 183 6.77 2.04 0.33
N GLU A 184 5.94 2.43 1.29
CA GLU A 184 6.14 3.65 2.07
C GLU A 184 6.75 3.34 3.46
N PHE A 185 6.55 2.11 3.95
CA PHE A 185 6.96 1.65 5.26
C PHE A 185 8.00 0.52 5.19
N SER A 186 8.80 0.39 6.24
CA SER A 186 9.65 -0.80 6.43
C SER A 186 8.78 -2.06 6.52
N PHE A 187 9.35 -3.26 6.33
CA PHE A 187 8.59 -4.51 6.48
C PHE A 187 7.89 -4.60 7.85
N SER A 188 8.62 -4.31 8.93
CA SER A 188 8.10 -4.37 10.30
C SER A 188 6.99 -3.34 10.53
N ASP A 189 7.14 -2.12 10.00
CA ASP A 189 6.10 -1.10 10.08
C ASP A 189 4.88 -1.43 9.23
N ALA A 190 5.07 -2.01 8.05
CA ALA A 190 3.97 -2.42 7.17
C ALA A 190 3.12 -3.52 7.83
N VAL A 191 3.76 -4.51 8.46
CA VAL A 191 3.04 -5.57 9.21
C VAL A 191 2.28 -4.98 10.39
N ARG A 192 2.90 -4.11 11.20
CA ARG A 192 2.21 -3.41 12.31
C ARG A 192 1.03 -2.58 11.83
N LEU A 193 1.21 -1.83 10.74
CA LEU A 193 0.14 -1.07 10.12
C LEU A 193 -1.01 -1.98 9.68
N TRP A 194 -0.73 -3.16 9.13
CA TRP A 194 -1.74 -4.13 8.71
C TRP A 194 -2.48 -4.73 9.91
N ASP A 195 -1.78 -5.08 10.99
CA ASP A 195 -2.39 -5.59 12.22
C ASP A 195 -3.39 -4.58 12.79
N ASP A 196 -2.97 -3.34 12.96
CA ASP A 196 -3.81 -2.26 13.47
C ASP A 196 -4.98 -1.97 12.51
N LEU A 197 -4.70 -1.92 11.20
CA LEU A 197 -5.72 -1.65 10.17
C LEU A 197 -6.79 -2.74 10.14
N PHE A 198 -6.40 -4.02 10.13
CA PHE A 198 -7.36 -5.13 10.06
C PHE A 198 -8.10 -5.31 11.38
N HIS A 199 -7.49 -4.98 12.51
CA HIS A 199 -8.17 -4.93 13.80
C HIS A 199 -9.24 -3.84 13.84
N ALA A 200 -8.89 -2.61 13.42
CA ALA A 200 -9.79 -1.46 13.47
C ALA A 200 -10.86 -1.49 12.37
N ASP A 201 -10.52 -1.97 11.18
CA ASP A 201 -11.41 -2.04 10.02
C ASP A 201 -11.03 -3.17 9.03
N PRO A 202 -11.60 -4.37 9.20
CA PRO A 202 -11.38 -5.49 8.28
C PRO A 202 -12.03 -5.28 6.89
N THR A 203 -12.76 -4.17 6.66
CA THR A 203 -13.37 -3.86 5.36
C THR A 203 -12.52 -2.93 4.49
N LEU A 204 -11.39 -2.43 5.02
CA LEU A 204 -10.45 -1.52 4.33
C LEU A 204 -11.04 -0.15 3.94
N GLN A 205 -12.17 0.24 4.51
CA GLN A 205 -12.73 1.59 4.35
C GLN A 205 -11.82 2.63 5.01
N LEU A 206 -11.03 2.27 6.02
CA LEU A 206 -10.12 3.18 6.72
C LEU A 206 -8.90 3.60 5.88
N VAL A 207 -8.59 2.88 4.79
CA VAL A 207 -7.39 3.11 3.95
C VAL A 207 -7.28 4.58 3.52
N HIS A 208 -8.34 5.21 2.99
CA HIS A 208 -8.23 6.61 2.57
C HIS A 208 -8.03 7.60 3.73
N PHE A 209 -8.44 7.26 4.95
CA PHE A 209 -8.15 8.05 6.15
C PHE A 209 -6.73 7.83 6.67
N VAL A 210 -6.15 6.64 6.51
CA VAL A 210 -4.71 6.41 6.74
C VAL A 210 -3.90 7.28 5.80
N SER A 211 -4.30 7.37 4.52
CA SER A 211 -3.68 8.28 3.56
C SER A 211 -3.83 9.76 3.95
N ALA A 212 -4.98 10.16 4.52
CA ALA A 212 -5.17 11.51 5.03
C ALA A 212 -4.23 11.81 6.22
N ALA A 213 -4.09 10.86 7.15
CA ALA A 213 -3.15 10.97 8.27
C ALA A 213 -1.69 11.08 7.80
N MET A 214 -1.28 10.28 6.81
CA MET A 214 0.04 10.36 6.18
C MET A 214 0.29 11.74 5.55
N VAL A 215 -0.70 12.30 4.85
CA VAL A 215 -0.61 13.65 4.26
C VAL A 215 -0.50 14.72 5.35
N LEU A 216 -1.31 14.65 6.41
CA LEU A 216 -1.24 15.58 7.54
C LEU A 216 0.10 15.54 8.27
N ARG A 217 0.77 14.38 8.31
CA ARG A 217 2.13 14.26 8.88
C ARG A 217 3.18 15.07 8.10
N LEU A 218 2.92 15.37 6.82
CA LEU A 218 3.76 16.19 5.96
C LEU A 218 3.23 17.63 5.78
N ARG A 219 2.16 18.02 6.48
CA ARG A 219 1.43 19.28 6.29
C ARG A 219 2.34 20.50 6.09
N GLU A 220 3.24 20.77 7.03
CA GLU A 220 4.09 21.98 6.99
C GLU A 220 5.02 22.03 5.76
N ARG A 221 5.50 20.86 5.32
CA ARG A 221 6.30 20.74 4.09
C ARG A 221 5.44 20.91 2.85
N LEU A 222 4.21 20.40 2.86
CA LEU A 222 3.31 20.47 1.73
C LEU A 222 2.76 21.89 1.52
N LEU A 223 2.44 22.63 2.59
CA LEU A 223 1.96 24.01 2.52
C LEU A 223 2.99 25.00 1.96
N THR A 224 4.27 24.68 2.08
CA THR A 224 5.37 25.52 1.59
C THR A 224 5.93 25.04 0.25
N ALA A 225 5.47 23.89 -0.25
CA ALA A 225 5.95 23.28 -1.49
C ALA A 225 5.19 23.80 -2.71
N ASP A 226 5.92 23.98 -3.81
CA ASP A 226 5.33 24.07 -5.15
C ASP A 226 4.91 22.68 -5.65
N PHE A 227 4.23 22.61 -6.81
CA PHE A 227 3.83 21.36 -7.45
C PHE A 227 4.95 20.31 -7.50
N GLY A 228 6.15 20.71 -7.92
CA GLY A 228 7.27 19.77 -8.09
C GLY A 228 7.68 19.14 -6.77
N ARG A 229 7.81 19.95 -5.71
CA ARG A 229 8.19 19.45 -4.39
C ARG A 229 7.06 18.71 -3.69
N ALA A 230 5.81 19.16 -3.81
CA ALA A 230 4.64 18.48 -3.27
C ALA A 230 4.45 17.09 -3.90
N ALA A 231 4.60 16.99 -5.22
CA ALA A 231 4.59 15.72 -5.94
C ALA A 231 5.69 14.78 -5.44
N LEU A 232 6.93 15.26 -5.29
CA LEU A 232 8.03 14.43 -4.77
C LEU A 232 7.78 13.93 -3.34
N LEU A 233 7.28 14.80 -2.45
CA LEU A 233 6.94 14.42 -1.06
C LEU A 233 5.89 13.31 -0.99
N LEU A 234 4.90 13.31 -1.90
CA LEU A 234 3.84 12.31 -1.92
C LEU A 234 4.24 11.03 -2.67
N TYR A 235 4.94 11.14 -3.80
CA TYR A 235 5.34 9.99 -4.62
C TYR A 235 6.54 9.21 -4.06
N ARG A 236 7.36 9.87 -3.25
CA ARG A 236 8.55 9.30 -2.61
C ARG A 236 8.47 9.46 -1.10
N TYR A 237 7.33 9.11 -0.53
CA TYR A 237 7.03 9.33 0.88
C TYR A 237 8.11 8.75 1.81
N SER A 238 8.55 7.52 1.56
CA SER A 238 9.62 6.87 2.33
C SER A 238 10.93 7.68 2.35
N GLU A 239 11.43 8.09 1.18
CA GLU A 239 12.69 8.87 1.05
C GLU A 239 12.67 10.17 1.88
N PHE A 240 11.50 10.81 2.02
CA PHE A 240 11.37 12.08 2.73
C PHE A 240 10.98 11.96 4.21
N THR A 241 10.68 10.75 4.68
CA THR A 241 10.25 10.49 6.06
C THR A 241 11.22 9.62 6.85
N GLU A 242 12.16 8.95 6.17
CA GLU A 242 13.20 8.15 6.81
C GLU A 242 14.13 9.01 7.68
N SER A 243 14.64 10.12 7.12
CA SER A 243 15.63 10.98 7.79
C SER A 243 15.19 11.62 9.10
N ASP A 244 13.88 11.73 9.35
CA ASP A 244 13.30 12.43 10.50
C ASP A 244 12.34 11.57 11.32
N GLY A 245 12.36 10.25 11.11
CA GLY A 245 11.58 9.26 11.87
C GLY A 245 10.09 9.23 11.54
N ARG A 246 9.60 10.08 10.63
CA ARG A 246 8.17 10.14 10.24
C ARG A 246 7.70 8.92 9.46
N GLN A 247 8.62 8.06 9.04
CA GLN A 247 8.31 6.79 8.37
C GLN A 247 7.67 5.76 9.31
N SER A 248 7.63 5.99 10.63
CA SER A 248 6.99 5.04 11.55
C SER A 248 5.49 4.86 11.24
N SER A 249 5.00 3.62 11.24
CA SER A 249 3.57 3.33 11.12
C SER A 249 2.74 3.75 12.34
N LEU A 250 3.41 4.02 13.47
CA LEU A 250 2.79 4.26 14.77
C LEU A 250 1.78 5.41 14.72
N GLY A 251 0.61 5.14 15.31
CA GLY A 251 -0.49 6.11 15.48
C GLY A 251 -1.28 6.43 14.21
N LEU A 252 -0.86 5.98 13.02
CA LEU A 252 -1.56 6.30 11.77
C LEU A 252 -2.98 5.75 11.73
N VAL A 253 -3.21 4.53 12.24
CA VAL A 253 -4.54 3.91 12.28
C VAL A 253 -5.44 4.62 13.30
N ASP A 254 -4.93 4.95 14.49
CA ASP A 254 -5.69 5.70 15.50
C ASP A 254 -6.06 7.11 15.03
N GLN A 255 -5.14 7.78 14.33
CA GLN A 255 -5.41 9.05 13.65
C GLN A 255 -6.48 8.87 12.58
N ALA A 256 -6.36 7.85 11.73
CA ALA A 256 -7.34 7.56 10.69
C ALA A 256 -8.74 7.27 11.26
N VAL A 257 -8.83 6.53 12.38
CA VAL A 257 -10.10 6.27 13.08
C VAL A 257 -10.72 7.57 13.55
N ARG A 258 -9.95 8.47 14.16
CA ARG A 258 -10.44 9.80 14.57
C ARG A 258 -10.90 10.64 13.39
N LEU A 259 -10.12 10.68 12.30
CA LEU A 259 -10.47 11.44 11.08
C LEU A 259 -11.75 10.90 10.42
N ARG A 260 -11.96 9.57 10.42
CA ARG A 260 -13.21 8.96 9.94
C ARG A 260 -14.39 9.33 10.82
N ASP A 261 -14.18 9.25 12.12
CA ASP A 261 -15.22 9.38 13.13
C ASP A 261 -15.69 10.85 13.29
N SER A 262 -14.77 11.80 13.16
CA SER A 262 -14.99 13.25 13.24
C SER A 262 -14.15 13.98 12.17
N PRO A 263 -14.58 14.00 10.90
CA PRO A 263 -13.87 14.71 9.83
C PRO A 263 -14.15 16.21 9.91
N ASP A 264 -13.51 16.89 10.87
CA ASP A 264 -13.56 18.33 11.08
C ASP A 264 -12.17 18.93 11.32
N GLN A 265 -12.10 20.26 11.29
CA GLN A 265 -10.84 21.00 11.44
C GLN A 265 -10.20 20.85 12.82
N GLU A 266 -11.00 20.64 13.86
CA GLU A 266 -10.51 20.43 15.23
C GLU A 266 -9.75 19.10 15.33
N THR A 267 -10.33 18.03 14.78
CA THR A 267 -9.70 16.71 14.71
C THR A 267 -8.44 16.75 13.83
N GLY A 268 -8.50 17.44 12.69
CA GLY A 268 -7.32 17.66 11.83
C GLY A 268 -6.19 18.38 12.56
N ALA A 269 -6.48 19.47 13.26
CA ALA A 269 -5.51 20.22 14.05
C ALA A 269 -4.93 19.37 15.20
N ALA A 270 -5.74 18.55 15.86
CA ALA A 270 -5.28 17.64 16.91
C ALA A 270 -4.28 16.60 16.36
N VAL A 271 -4.57 16.00 15.19
CA VAL A 271 -3.65 15.08 14.51
C VAL A 271 -2.33 15.76 14.15
N VAL A 272 -2.37 16.99 13.64
CA VAL A 272 -1.17 17.77 13.31
C VAL A 272 -0.35 18.09 14.57
N ALA A 273 -1.00 18.50 15.66
CA ALA A 273 -0.33 18.76 16.94
C ALA A 273 0.33 17.49 17.52
N GLU A 274 -0.34 16.35 17.43
CA GLU A 274 0.19 15.05 17.83
C GLU A 274 1.40 14.63 16.98
N ASN A 275 1.34 14.82 15.66
CA ASN A 275 2.48 14.60 14.79
C ASN A 275 3.68 15.49 15.17
N ALA A 276 3.45 16.76 15.52
CA ALA A 276 4.51 17.65 16.00
C ALA A 276 5.08 17.19 17.35
N ALA A 277 4.26 16.62 18.23
CA ALA A 277 4.71 16.06 19.51
C ALA A 277 5.53 14.77 19.31
N MET A 278 5.15 13.91 18.37
CA MET A 278 5.84 12.64 18.09
C MET A 278 7.19 12.82 17.37
N PHE A 279 7.25 13.72 16.38
CA PHE A 279 8.39 13.82 15.46
C PHE A 279 9.12 15.17 15.52
N GLY A 280 8.77 16.01 16.51
CA GLY A 280 9.20 17.40 16.60
C GLY A 280 8.59 18.30 15.51
N PRO A 281 8.84 19.62 15.58
CA PRO A 281 8.40 20.54 14.54
C PRO A 281 9.15 20.28 13.23
N LEU A 282 8.44 20.32 12.11
CA LEU A 282 9.09 20.34 10.80
C LEU A 282 9.78 21.70 10.62
N PRO A 283 11.08 21.75 10.24
CA PRO A 283 11.74 23.02 9.98
C PRO A 283 11.06 23.71 8.80
N VAL A 284 10.46 24.87 9.06
CA VAL A 284 9.93 25.74 8.01
C VAL A 284 11.12 26.23 7.17
N PRO A 285 11.13 26.04 5.84
CA PRO A 285 12.15 26.64 4.99
C PRO A 285 12.19 28.15 5.24
N ARG A 286 13.35 28.66 5.66
CA ARG A 286 13.52 30.07 6.10
C ARG A 286 13.34 31.08 4.96
N GLU A 287 13.34 30.62 3.72
CA GLU A 287 13.10 31.44 2.54
C GLU A 287 11.88 30.87 1.79
N PRO A 288 10.94 31.72 1.33
CA PRO A 288 9.94 31.28 0.38
C PRO A 288 10.69 30.73 -0.82
N VAL A 289 10.54 29.42 -1.08
CA VAL A 289 11.06 28.82 -2.31
C VAL A 289 10.46 29.69 -3.44
N PRO A 290 11.30 30.36 -4.27
CA PRO A 290 10.76 31.18 -5.34
C PRO A 290 9.79 30.31 -6.10
N ARG A 291 8.56 30.79 -6.34
CA ARG A 291 7.53 30.05 -7.10
C ARG A 291 8.09 29.79 -8.49
N VAL A 292 8.84 28.71 -8.63
CA VAL A 292 9.32 28.25 -9.91
C VAL A 292 8.07 27.73 -10.57
N ASN A 293 7.61 28.41 -11.61
CA ASN A 293 6.55 27.92 -12.47
C ASN A 293 6.78 26.42 -12.68
N ALA A 294 5.78 25.56 -12.46
CA ALA A 294 5.93 24.11 -12.61
C ALA A 294 6.61 23.75 -13.96
N SER A 295 6.35 24.54 -15.00
CA SER A 295 6.98 24.46 -16.32
C SER A 295 8.48 24.83 -16.37
N ALA A 296 8.98 25.62 -15.42
CA ALA A 296 10.39 25.93 -15.22
C ALA A 296 11.09 24.92 -14.28
N ALA A 297 10.39 24.39 -13.28
CA ALA A 297 10.90 23.31 -12.41
C ALA A 297 11.05 21.99 -13.18
N LEU A 298 10.09 21.68 -14.06
CA LEU A 298 10.17 20.58 -15.03
C LEU A 298 11.29 20.78 -16.06
N ARG A 299 11.67 22.01 -16.38
CA ARG A 299 12.84 22.33 -17.24
C ARG A 299 14.18 22.24 -16.50
N GLY A 300 14.17 22.37 -15.17
CA GLY A 300 15.35 22.22 -14.31
C GLY A 300 15.65 20.76 -13.93
N LEU A 301 14.68 19.87 -14.07
CA LEU A 301 14.93 18.43 -14.07
C LEU A 301 15.72 18.09 -15.34
N THR A 302 16.82 17.35 -15.18
CA THR A 302 17.51 16.77 -16.34
C THR A 302 16.51 15.94 -17.15
N ASP A 303 16.74 15.80 -18.47
CA ASP A 303 15.89 14.95 -19.31
C ASP A 303 15.69 13.55 -18.72
N ALA A 304 16.68 13.03 -17.98
CA ALA A 304 16.60 11.76 -17.25
C ALA A 304 15.65 11.78 -16.03
N GLY A 305 15.50 12.91 -15.34
CA GLY A 305 14.57 13.09 -14.22
C GLY A 305 13.12 13.20 -14.68
N VAL A 306 12.87 13.93 -15.77
CA VAL A 306 11.56 14.03 -16.43
C VAL A 306 11.18 12.69 -17.06
N GLN A 307 12.13 11.99 -17.70
CA GLN A 307 11.92 10.65 -18.22
C GLN A 307 11.63 9.64 -17.11
N ARG A 308 12.30 9.69 -15.96
CA ARG A 308 11.99 8.81 -14.83
C ARG A 308 10.63 9.09 -14.21
N LEU A 309 10.27 10.36 -14.01
CA LEU A 309 8.93 10.71 -13.49
C LEU A 309 7.83 10.35 -14.48
N SER A 310 8.04 10.62 -15.77
CA SER A 310 7.09 10.19 -16.82
C SER A 310 7.06 8.67 -17.00
N GLU A 311 8.16 7.94 -16.79
CA GLU A 311 8.16 6.47 -16.82
C GLU A 311 7.47 5.89 -15.58
N ILE A 312 7.67 6.49 -14.40
CA ILE A 312 6.92 6.18 -13.18
C ILE A 312 5.43 6.43 -13.43
N MET A 313 5.07 7.62 -13.90
CA MET A 313 3.68 7.97 -14.22
C MET A 313 3.10 7.01 -15.27
N ARG A 314 3.79 6.73 -16.38
CA ARG A 314 3.34 5.82 -17.44
C ARG A 314 3.23 4.35 -17.01
N ARG A 315 4.00 3.92 -16.00
CA ARG A 315 3.82 2.60 -15.36
C ARG A 315 2.55 2.51 -14.52
N PHE A 316 2.06 3.64 -14.00
CA PHE A 316 0.86 3.70 -13.16
C PHE A 316 -0.40 4.19 -13.92
N THR A 317 -0.24 4.97 -14.99
CA THR A 317 -1.32 5.55 -15.80
C THR A 317 -1.46 4.81 -17.12
N GLY A 318 -2.16 3.68 -17.08
CA GLY A 318 -2.86 3.22 -18.27
C GLY A 318 -4.02 4.18 -18.57
N GLY A 319 -3.77 5.19 -19.40
CA GLY A 319 -4.81 6.03 -20.00
C GLY A 319 -5.41 7.10 -19.08
N ASP A 320 -5.27 8.34 -19.53
CA ASP A 320 -5.70 9.59 -18.92
C ASP A 320 -7.23 9.76 -18.86
N GLU A 321 -7.72 10.37 -17.78
CA GLU A 321 -8.96 11.16 -17.67
C GLU A 321 -9.08 11.63 -16.20
N GLY A 322 -8.84 12.93 -15.98
CA GLY A 322 -8.84 13.58 -14.67
C GLY A 322 -10.17 13.41 -13.93
N THR A 323 -10.10 13.01 -12.67
CA THR A 323 -11.29 12.80 -11.83
C THR A 323 -11.45 13.99 -10.86
N GLU A 324 -12.39 14.88 -11.20
CA GLU A 324 -12.89 15.95 -10.33
C GLU A 324 -13.73 15.40 -9.16
N TRP A 325 -13.98 16.27 -8.18
CA TRP A 325 -14.88 16.07 -7.04
C TRP A 325 -16.26 15.56 -7.48
N SER A 326 -16.86 14.62 -6.72
CA SER A 326 -18.18 14.07 -7.04
C SER A 326 -19.14 14.06 -5.83
N PRO A 327 -20.44 14.35 -6.03
CA PRO A 327 -21.48 14.27 -5.00
C PRO A 327 -21.57 12.89 -4.30
N PHE A 328 -21.19 11.83 -4.99
CA PHE A 328 -21.16 10.46 -4.44
C PHE A 328 -20.11 10.29 -3.32
N ALA A 329 -18.96 10.97 -3.44
CA ALA A 329 -17.93 10.93 -2.39
C ALA A 329 -18.41 11.64 -1.11
N GLU A 330 -19.20 12.71 -1.26
CA GLU A 330 -19.80 13.45 -0.14
C GLU A 330 -20.90 12.64 0.57
N GLU A 331 -21.72 11.93 -0.20
CA GLU A 331 -22.73 11.01 0.34
C GLU A 331 -22.12 9.86 1.15
N MET A 332 -21.01 9.29 0.68
CA MET A 332 -20.28 8.24 1.40
C MET A 332 -19.69 8.73 2.74
N LEU A 333 -19.13 9.93 2.78
CA LEU A 333 -18.63 10.53 4.03
C LEU A 333 -19.77 10.77 5.03
N ASN A 334 -20.91 11.27 4.54
CA ASN A 334 -22.08 11.51 5.37
C ASN A 334 -22.74 10.20 5.86
N TYR A 335 -22.70 9.13 5.07
CA TYR A 335 -23.18 7.81 5.45
C TYR A 335 -22.41 7.25 6.66
N HIS A 336 -21.07 7.34 6.66
CA HIS A 336 -20.25 6.88 7.78
C HIS A 336 -20.50 7.68 9.06
N ALA A 337 -20.67 9.01 8.95
CA ALA A 337 -21.03 9.87 10.08
C ALA A 337 -22.43 9.52 10.64
N ALA A 338 -23.42 9.34 9.77
CA ALA A 338 -24.82 9.09 10.15
C ALA A 338 -25.08 7.69 10.72
N ARG A 339 -24.32 6.67 10.28
CA ARG A 339 -24.43 5.31 10.80
C ARG A 339 -24.06 5.22 12.29
N ARG A 340 -23.21 6.14 12.78
CA ARG A 340 -22.79 6.15 14.18
C ARG A 340 -23.75 6.90 15.11
N ALA A 341 -24.39 7.97 14.62
CA ALA A 341 -25.45 8.65 15.37
C ALA A 341 -26.58 7.67 15.77
N ARG A 342 -26.86 6.68 14.92
CA ARG A 342 -27.83 5.61 15.18
C ARG A 342 -27.37 4.47 16.10
N ASN A 343 -26.06 4.32 16.31
CA ASN A 343 -25.50 3.29 17.20
C ASN A 343 -25.13 3.84 18.60
N ARG A 344 -25.31 5.16 18.82
CA ARG A 344 -25.12 5.83 20.12
C ARG A 344 -26.44 6.24 20.79
N SER A 345 -27.56 6.12 20.08
CA SER A 345 -28.95 6.19 20.57
C SER A 345 -29.46 4.78 20.86
#